data_AF-A0A0Q7B5X1-F1
#
_entry.id   AF-A0A0Q7B5X1-F1
#
_cell.length_a   1.000
_cell.length_b   1.000
_cell.length_c   1.000
_cell.angle_alpha   90.00
_cell.angle_beta   90.00
_cell.angle_gamma   90.00
#
_symmetry.space_group_name_H-M   'P 1'
#
loop_
_entity.id
_entity.type
_entity.pdbx_description
1 polymer ?
#
loop_
_entity_poly.entity_id
_entity_poly.type
_entity_poly.pdbx_seq_one_letter_code
_entity_poly.pdbx_strand_id
1 'polypeptide(L)'
;MGQGSSEKAKPSGPKLTVSQQNAVDSAESYLKMGSGFSYQGLIDQLSSKAGDGFSKKDAKFAADYLNVDWKKQAVQSAKSYLDISSFSCSGLVDQLSSSAGDQYTKAQAKYAAKKVGLC
;
A
#
# COMPACT_ATOMS: atom_id res chain seq x y z
N MET A 1 0.78 51.17 -3.75
CA MET A 1 0.12 51.52 -2.47
C MET A 1 -0.97 50.47 -2.27
N GLY A 2 -0.79 49.44 -1.45
CA GLY A 2 -1.15 49.43 -0.02
C GLY A 2 -2.68 49.33 0.11
N GLN A 3 -3.30 48.25 0.58
CA GLN A 3 -3.27 47.62 1.91
C GLN A 3 -3.80 46.16 1.75
N GLY A 4 -3.44 45.12 2.51
CA GLY A 4 -3.11 45.08 3.93
C GLY A 4 -4.36 44.76 4.76
N SER A 5 -4.71 43.48 4.95
CA SER A 5 -5.53 43.04 6.08
C SER A 5 -5.15 41.61 6.45
N SER A 6 -4.69 41.51 7.69
CA SER A 6 -4.15 40.35 8.37
C SER A 6 -5.24 39.33 8.69
N GLU A 7 -4.96 38.05 8.49
CA GLU A 7 -5.61 36.98 9.24
C GLU A 7 -4.53 36.01 9.75
N LYS A 8 -4.61 35.74 11.05
CA LYS A 8 -3.63 35.02 11.88
C LYS A 8 -3.21 33.65 11.33
N ALA A 9 -1.91 33.40 11.43
CA ALA A 9 -1.30 32.09 11.26
C ALA A 9 -1.81 31.07 12.29
N LYS A 10 -2.15 29.87 11.80
CA LYS A 10 -2.24 28.63 12.57
C LYS A 10 -1.06 27.76 12.12
N PRO A 11 -0.22 27.19 12.99
CA PRO A 11 0.85 26.30 12.56
C PRO A 11 0.19 25.01 12.06
N SER A 12 -0.07 24.97 10.76
CA SER A 12 -0.49 23.76 10.07
C SER A 12 0.78 22.94 9.93
N GLY A 13 0.76 21.66 10.33
CA GLY A 13 1.88 20.75 10.07
C GLY A 13 2.34 20.82 8.61
N PRO A 14 3.54 20.32 8.28
CA PRO A 14 4.11 20.50 6.95
C PRO A 14 3.10 20.11 5.88
N LYS A 15 2.68 21.10 5.07
CA LYS A 15 1.88 20.84 3.86
C LYS A 15 2.68 19.86 3.01
N LEU A 16 2.00 18.83 2.50
CA LEU A 16 2.61 17.85 1.59
C LEU A 16 3.31 18.56 0.45
N THR A 17 4.48 18.05 0.07
CA THR A 17 5.07 18.47 -1.22
C THR A 17 4.19 17.95 -2.36
N VAL A 18 4.30 18.57 -3.54
CA VAL A 18 3.58 18.09 -4.73
C VAL A 18 3.93 16.63 -5.04
N SER A 19 5.20 16.24 -4.87
CA SER A 19 5.65 14.84 -5.05
C SER A 19 4.96 13.89 -4.08
N GLN A 20 4.87 14.27 -2.79
CA GLN A 20 4.19 13.46 -1.79
C GLN A 20 2.68 13.35 -2.05
N GLN A 21 2.03 14.44 -2.46
CA GLN A 21 0.61 14.40 -2.82
C GLN A 21 0.36 13.47 -4.01
N ASN A 22 1.15 13.59 -5.08
CA ASN A 22 1.04 12.73 -6.24
C ASN A 22 1.28 11.25 -5.90
N ALA A 23 2.26 10.96 -5.04
CA ALA A 23 2.52 9.60 -4.57
C ALA A 23 1.35 9.03 -3.75
N VAL A 24 0.70 9.85 -2.91
CA VAL A 24 -0.50 9.47 -2.16
C VAL A 24 -1.66 9.16 -3.11
N ASP A 25 -1.90 9.99 -4.12
CA ASP A 25 -2.99 9.81 -5.07
C ASP A 25 -2.79 8.55 -5.94
N SER A 26 -1.55 8.30 -6.39
CA SER A 26 -1.17 7.05 -7.07
C SER A 26 -1.36 5.83 -6.17
N ALA A 27 -0.88 5.89 -4.93
CA ALA A 27 -0.98 4.80 -3.97
C ALA A 27 -2.45 4.43 -3.69
N GLU A 28 -3.32 5.43 -3.54
CA GLU A 28 -4.74 5.22 -3.36
C GLU A 28 -5.37 4.56 -4.61
N SER A 29 -4.95 4.97 -5.80
CA SER A 29 -5.41 4.40 -7.07
C SER A 29 -5.03 2.92 -7.20
N TYR A 30 -3.79 2.55 -6.86
CA TYR A 30 -3.36 1.14 -6.82
C TYR A 30 -4.19 0.31 -5.86
N LEU A 31 -4.41 0.80 -4.64
CA LEU A 31 -5.20 0.10 -3.62
C LEU A 31 -6.68 -0.06 -4.02
N LYS A 32 -7.22 0.86 -4.82
CA LYS A 32 -8.59 0.81 -5.35
C LYS A 32 -8.78 -0.22 -6.47
N MET A 33 -7.71 -0.64 -7.16
CA MET A 33 -7.83 -1.67 -8.22
C MET A 33 -8.23 -3.05 -7.69
N GLY A 34 -8.08 -3.31 -6.39
CA GLY A 34 -8.70 -4.46 -5.73
C GLY A 34 -7.94 -5.80 -5.82
N SER A 35 -6.76 -5.83 -6.42
CA SER A 35 -5.86 -7.01 -6.43
C SER A 35 -5.13 -7.26 -5.10
N GLY A 36 -5.19 -6.29 -4.18
CA GLY A 36 -4.44 -6.29 -2.94
C GLY A 36 -2.96 -5.92 -3.14
N PHE A 37 -2.44 -5.06 -2.25
CA PHE A 37 -1.01 -4.76 -2.18
C PHE A 37 -0.50 -4.92 -0.76
N SER A 38 0.69 -5.52 -0.62
CA SER A 38 1.43 -5.39 0.64
C SER A 38 2.01 -3.98 0.76
N TYR A 39 2.35 -3.61 2.00
CA TYR A 39 3.05 -2.35 2.26
C TYR A 39 4.31 -2.21 1.40
N GLN A 40 5.11 -3.28 1.34
CA GLN A 40 6.36 -3.27 0.59
C GLN A 40 6.11 -3.30 -0.91
N GLY A 41 5.16 -4.12 -1.38
CA GLY A 41 4.79 -4.18 -2.79
C GLY A 41 4.25 -2.86 -3.32
N LEU A 42 3.49 -2.10 -2.52
CA LEU A 42 3.04 -0.76 -2.89
C LEU A 42 4.20 0.22 -3.02
N ILE A 43 5.15 0.19 -2.08
CA ILE A 43 6.36 1.03 -2.14
C ILE A 43 7.19 0.69 -3.39
N ASP A 44 7.36 -0.58 -3.68
CA ASP A 44 8.14 -1.04 -4.83
C ASP A 44 7.43 -0.67 -6.14
N GLN A 45 6.10 -0.80 -6.21
CA GLN A 45 5.31 -0.37 -7.37
C GLN A 45 5.47 1.14 -7.64
N LEU A 46 5.28 1.97 -6.62
CA LEU A 46 5.37 3.44 -6.71
C LEU A 46 6.79 3.91 -7.05
N SER A 47 7.82 3.25 -6.52
CA SER A 47 9.22 3.66 -6.72
C SER A 47 9.90 2.99 -7.92
N SER A 48 9.29 1.99 -8.53
CA SER A 48 9.85 1.34 -9.71
C SER A 48 9.81 2.27 -10.92
N LYS A 49 10.82 2.15 -11.79
CA LYS A 49 10.88 2.90 -13.06
C LYS A 49 9.77 2.50 -14.05
N ALA A 50 9.24 1.28 -13.92
CA ALA A 50 8.16 0.77 -14.76
C ALA A 50 6.76 1.11 -14.22
N GLY A 51 6.67 1.52 -12.95
CA GLY A 51 5.48 2.09 -12.33
C GLY A 51 5.52 3.61 -12.43
N ASP A 52 5.55 4.30 -11.29
CA ASP A 52 5.47 5.76 -11.24
C ASP A 52 6.83 6.47 -11.11
N GLY A 53 7.88 5.75 -10.71
CA GLY A 53 9.23 6.30 -10.58
C GLY A 53 9.41 7.33 -9.45
N PHE A 54 8.55 7.32 -8.43
CA PHE A 54 8.72 8.18 -7.26
C PHE A 54 10.00 7.84 -6.47
N SER A 55 10.47 8.81 -5.68
CA SER A 55 11.53 8.51 -4.71
C SER A 55 11.02 7.47 -3.70
N LYS A 56 11.89 6.55 -3.25
CA LYS A 56 11.52 5.58 -2.19
C LYS A 56 11.00 6.27 -0.93
N LYS A 57 11.45 7.49 -0.65
CA LYS A 57 11.00 8.30 0.48
C LYS A 57 9.54 8.75 0.31
N ASP A 58 9.16 9.23 -0.88
CA ASP A 58 7.78 9.65 -1.15
C ASP A 58 6.83 8.45 -1.27
N ALA A 59 7.29 7.36 -1.88
CA ALA A 59 6.52 6.10 -1.93
C ALA A 59 6.22 5.55 -0.53
N LYS A 60 7.24 5.50 0.35
CA LYS A 60 7.04 5.10 1.75
C LYS A 60 6.11 6.07 2.48
N PHE A 61 6.29 7.37 2.26
CA PHE A 61 5.42 8.39 2.83
C PHE A 61 3.95 8.17 2.43
N ALA A 62 3.69 7.90 1.15
CA ALA A 62 2.34 7.63 0.65
C ALA A 62 1.69 6.42 1.32
N ALA A 63 2.42 5.31 1.42
CA ALA A 63 1.94 4.10 2.09
C ALA A 63 1.66 4.34 3.59
N ASP A 64 2.49 5.13 4.27
CA ASP A 64 2.30 5.49 5.68
C ASP A 64 1.11 6.46 5.87
N TYR A 65 0.90 7.37 4.92
CA TYR A 65 -0.13 8.41 4.99
C TYR A 65 -1.55 7.85 4.84
N LEU A 66 -1.72 6.80 4.03
CA LEU A 66 -3.04 6.29 3.63
C LEU A 66 -3.80 5.44 4.66
N ASN A 67 -3.29 5.27 5.89
CA ASN A 67 -3.92 4.47 6.97
C ASN A 67 -4.57 3.16 6.47
N VAL A 68 -3.81 2.38 5.69
CA VAL A 68 -4.31 1.20 4.98
C VAL A 68 -4.43 0.01 5.92
N ASP A 69 -5.54 -0.72 5.82
CA ASP A 69 -5.66 -2.05 6.44
C ASP A 69 -4.93 -3.10 5.59
N TRP A 70 -3.65 -3.30 5.90
CA TRP A 70 -2.79 -4.27 5.22
C TRP A 70 -3.23 -5.73 5.40
N LYS A 71 -3.99 -6.05 6.46
CA LYS A 71 -4.57 -7.39 6.60
C LYS A 71 -5.71 -7.58 5.61
N LYS A 72 -6.54 -6.54 5.40
CA LYS A 72 -7.58 -6.55 4.37
C LYS A 72 -6.98 -6.68 2.97
N GLN A 73 -5.89 -5.98 2.69
CA GLN A 73 -5.16 -6.12 1.42
C GLN A 73 -4.64 -7.56 1.23
N ALA A 74 -4.04 -8.17 2.26
CA ALA A 74 -3.59 -9.56 2.19
C ALA A 74 -4.74 -10.54 1.90
N VAL A 75 -5.94 -10.31 2.46
CA VAL A 75 -7.13 -11.12 2.16
C VAL A 75 -7.57 -10.95 0.69
N GLN A 76 -7.42 -9.76 0.11
CA GLN A 76 -7.71 -9.54 -1.32
C GLN A 76 -6.74 -10.34 -2.18
N SER A 77 -5.43 -10.22 -1.96
CA SER A 77 -4.43 -11.00 -2.70
C SER A 77 -4.63 -12.51 -2.52
N ALA A 78 -4.96 -12.97 -1.32
CA ALA A 78 -5.27 -14.37 -1.05
C ALA A 78 -6.44 -14.90 -1.89
N LYS A 79 -7.53 -14.12 -2.02
CA LYS A 79 -8.66 -14.48 -2.87
C LYS A 79 -8.26 -14.51 -4.33
N SER A 80 -7.54 -13.49 -4.80
CA SER A 80 -7.07 -13.42 -6.19
C SER A 80 -6.19 -14.61 -6.57
N TYR A 81 -5.30 -15.07 -5.68
CA TYR A 81 -4.54 -16.29 -5.91
C TYR A 81 -5.42 -17.53 -6.00
N LEU A 82 -6.42 -17.65 -5.13
CA LEU A 82 -7.34 -18.79 -5.10
C LEU A 82 -8.28 -18.84 -6.30
N ASP A 83 -8.58 -17.70 -6.90
CA ASP A 83 -9.38 -17.62 -8.13
C ASP A 83 -8.64 -18.23 -9.35
N ILE A 84 -7.30 -18.22 -9.33
CA ILE A 84 -6.47 -18.70 -10.46
C ILE A 84 -5.76 -20.02 -10.18
N SER A 85 -5.53 -20.40 -8.92
CA SER A 85 -4.73 -21.56 -8.56
C SER A 85 -5.12 -22.10 -7.18
N SER A 86 -5.05 -23.41 -7.01
CA SER A 86 -5.27 -24.04 -5.71
C SER A 86 -4.00 -23.97 -4.84
N PHE A 87 -4.18 -23.71 -3.55
CA PHE A 87 -3.09 -23.66 -2.58
C PHE A 87 -3.41 -24.47 -1.33
N SER A 88 -2.37 -25.00 -0.68
CA SER A 88 -2.44 -25.42 0.73
C SER A 88 -2.34 -24.20 1.66
N CYS A 89 -2.71 -24.37 2.95
CA CYS A 89 -2.53 -23.32 3.97
C CYS A 89 -1.09 -22.79 4.00
N SER A 90 -0.08 -23.68 4.09
CA SER A 90 1.33 -23.27 4.10
C SER A 90 1.75 -22.65 2.77
N GLY A 91 1.33 -23.24 1.64
CA GLY A 91 1.68 -22.73 0.31
C GLY A 91 1.18 -21.31 0.07
N LEU A 92 -0.07 -20.99 0.46
CA LEU A 92 -0.60 -19.64 0.33
C LEU A 92 0.11 -18.66 1.27
N VAL A 93 0.40 -19.07 2.50
CA VAL A 93 1.15 -18.23 3.45
C VAL A 93 2.54 -17.92 2.93
N ASP A 94 3.23 -18.90 2.35
CA ASP A 94 4.56 -18.72 1.77
C ASP A 94 4.49 -17.83 0.52
N GLN A 95 3.50 -18.02 -0.35
CA GLN A 95 3.31 -17.17 -1.54
C GLN A 95 3.11 -15.69 -1.16
N LEU A 96 2.20 -15.41 -0.22
CA LEU A 96 1.90 -14.05 0.22
C LEU A 96 3.09 -13.39 0.94
N SER A 97 3.87 -14.16 1.70
CA SER A 97 4.98 -13.61 2.51
C SER A 97 6.36 -13.68 1.85
N SER A 98 6.48 -14.36 0.71
CA SER A 98 7.73 -14.50 -0.02
C SER A 98 8.25 -13.15 -0.51
N SER A 99 9.58 -12.99 -0.48
CA SER A 99 10.26 -11.84 -1.07
C SER A 99 10.10 -11.74 -2.58
N ALA A 100 9.87 -12.88 -3.25
CA ALA A 100 9.61 -12.96 -4.68
C ALA A 100 8.10 -12.97 -5.02
N GLY A 101 7.24 -13.02 -4.00
CA GLY A 101 5.79 -12.91 -4.12
C GLY A 101 5.32 -11.53 -3.69
N ASP A 102 4.32 -11.47 -2.81
CA ASP A 102 3.68 -10.21 -2.45
C ASP A 102 4.37 -9.48 -1.30
N GLN A 103 5.32 -10.10 -0.59
CA GLN A 103 6.08 -9.46 0.50
C GLN A 103 5.23 -8.99 1.70
N TYR A 104 4.09 -9.64 1.97
CA TYR A 104 3.36 -9.43 3.22
C TYR A 104 4.16 -9.93 4.42
N THR A 105 3.92 -9.35 5.60
CA THR A 105 4.43 -9.96 6.83
C THR A 105 3.82 -11.36 7.01
N LYS A 106 4.55 -12.29 7.63
CA LYS A 106 4.01 -13.63 7.94
C LYS A 106 2.70 -13.59 8.74
N ALA A 107 2.51 -12.56 9.59
CA ALA A 107 1.27 -12.39 10.33
C ALA A 107 0.08 -12.01 9.44
N GLN A 108 0.28 -11.11 8.46
CA GLN A 108 -0.74 -10.76 7.47
C GLN A 108 -1.07 -11.93 6.56
N ALA A 109 -0.05 -12.64 6.06
CA ALA A 109 -0.23 -13.81 5.21
C ALA A 109 -1.02 -14.93 5.92
N LYS A 110 -0.66 -15.27 7.17
CA LYS A 110 -1.41 -16.24 7.99
C LYS A 110 -2.85 -15.80 8.25
N TYR A 111 -3.04 -14.51 8.56
CA TYR A 111 -4.38 -13.97 8.75
C TYR A 111 -5.22 -14.10 7.48
N ALA A 112 -4.64 -13.81 6.32
CA ALA A 112 -5.32 -13.91 5.04
C ALA A 112 -5.70 -15.36 4.71
N ALA A 113 -4.75 -16.29 4.82
CA ALA A 113 -4.99 -17.72 4.59
C ALA A 113 -6.10 -18.28 5.51
N LYS A 114 -6.15 -17.84 6.78
CA LYS A 114 -7.25 -18.16 7.69
C LYS A 114 -8.58 -17.56 7.25
N LYS A 115 -8.57 -16.31 6.79
CA LYS A 115 -9.80 -15.61 6.38
C LYS A 115 -10.42 -16.15 5.09
N VAL A 116 -9.62 -16.80 4.24
CA VAL A 116 -10.12 -17.52 3.05
C VAL A 116 -10.42 -18.99 3.33
N GLY A 117 -10.30 -19.45 4.58
CA GLY A 117 -10.72 -20.79 5.00
C GLY A 117 -9.73 -21.92 4.68
N LEU A 118 -8.47 -21.60 4.32
CA LEU A 118 -7.42 -22.61 4.18
C LEU A 118 -6.78 -22.99 5.52
N CYS A 119 -6.84 -22.05 6.47
CA CYS A 119 -6.45 -22.20 7.87
C CYS A 119 -7.59 -21.63 8.74
#